data_AF-A0A431NV96-F1
#
_entry.id   AF-A0A431NV96-F1
#
_cell.length_a   1.000
_cell.length_b   1.000
_cell.length_c   1.000
_cell.angle_alpha   90.00
_cell.angle_beta   90.00
_cell.angle_gamma   90.00
#
_symmetry.space_group_name_H-M   'P 1'
#
loop_
_entity.id
_entity.type
_entity.pdbx_description
1 polymer ?
#
loop_
_entity_poly.entity_id
_entity_poly.type
_entity_poly.pdbx_seq_one_letter_code
_entity_poly.pdbx_strand_id
1 'polypeptide(L)'
;MHTNLDLLALSFAMFNGLRLVSYVPQIFVLARDTSGARSISLASYMIWTGANATTALYVWSRLGDAPVAMLNAVNTLCCVVVIALTLYKRTQSRLAGAAPSLSLSAPT
;
A
#
# COMPACT_ATOMS: atom_id res chain seq x y z
N MET A 1 22.31 0.08 30.79
CA MET A 1 22.27 1.14 29.77
C MET A 1 21.80 0.52 28.45
N HIS A 2 20.49 0.31 28.31
CA HIS A 2 19.83 -0.26 27.10
C HIS A 2 18.82 0.72 26.46
N THR A 3 18.66 1.91 27.04
CA THR A 3 17.65 2.91 26.68
C THR A 3 17.58 3.22 25.19
N ASN A 4 18.71 3.25 24.48
CA ASN A 4 18.73 3.52 23.04
C ASN A 4 18.06 2.39 22.22
N LEU A 5 18.28 1.12 22.58
CA LEU A 5 17.65 -0.02 21.91
C LEU A 5 16.16 -0.08 22.21
N ASP A 6 15.77 0.23 23.45
CA ASP A 6 14.36 0.28 23.85
C ASP A 6 13.61 1.40 23.12
N LEU A 7 14.22 2.59 22.99
CA LEU A 7 13.67 3.70 22.22
C LEU A 7 13.57 3.36 20.73
N LEU A 8 14.56 2.65 20.17
CA LEU A 8 14.51 2.20 18.77
C LEU A 8 13.39 1.18 18.56
N ALA A 9 13.27 0.19 19.44
CA ALA A 9 12.22 -0.83 19.38
C ALA A 9 10.82 -0.20 19.51
N LEU A 10 10.65 0.72 20.47
CA LEU A 10 9.41 1.47 20.65
C LEU A 10 9.08 2.32 19.42
N SER A 11 10.05 3.07 18.90
CA SER A 11 9.86 3.89 17.70
C SER A 11 9.50 3.04 16.50
N PHE A 12 10.20 1.91 16.31
CA PHE A 12 9.92 0.96 15.23
C PHE A 12 8.49 0.42 15.33
N ALA A 13 8.08 -0.06 16.51
CA ALA A 13 6.75 -0.58 16.76
C ALA A 13 5.68 0.51 16.56
N MET A 14 5.92 1.71 17.08
CA MET A 14 5.01 2.86 16.96
C MET A 14 4.81 3.25 15.50
N PHE A 15 5.87 3.50 14.74
CA PHE A 15 5.72 3.95 13.35
C PHE A 15 5.15 2.87 12.43
N ASN A 16 5.52 1.60 12.62
CA ASN A 16 4.91 0.53 11.83
C ASN A 16 3.47 0.22 12.26
N GLY A 17 3.14 0.38 13.53
CA GLY A 17 1.77 0.28 14.04
C GLY A 17 0.88 1.42 13.52
N LEU A 18 1.36 2.66 13.58
CA LEU A 18 0.68 3.82 12.98
C LEU A 18 0.49 3.64 11.48
N ARG A 19 1.51 3.12 10.78
CA ARG A 19 1.38 2.77 9.36
C ARG A 19 0.26 1.76 9.14
N LEU A 20 0.20 0.70 9.95
CA LEU A 20 -0.85 -0.32 9.86
C LEU A 20 -2.25 0.30 10.01
N VAL A 21 -2.45 1.11 11.05
CA VAL A 21 -3.71 1.81 11.29
C VAL A 21 -4.04 2.76 10.14
N SER A 22 -3.05 3.44 9.58
CA SER A 22 -3.24 4.39 8.48
C SER A 22 -3.69 3.76 7.17
N TYR A 23 -3.44 2.46 6.96
CA TYR A 23 -3.96 1.78 5.77
C TYR A 23 -5.48 1.73 5.74
N VAL A 24 -6.17 1.70 6.89
CA VAL A 24 -7.64 1.63 6.91
C VAL A 24 -8.27 2.87 6.25
N PRO A 25 -8.02 4.11 6.71
CA PRO A 25 -8.57 5.29 6.04
C PRO A 25 -8.00 5.46 4.63
N GLN A 26 -6.75 5.09 4.38
CA GLN A 26 -6.14 5.20 3.05
C GLN A 26 -6.81 4.28 2.02
N ILE A 27 -6.99 3.00 2.36
CA ILE A 27 -7.66 2.02 1.49
C ILE A 27 -9.11 2.42 1.28
N PHE A 28 -9.80 2.90 2.32
CA PHE A 28 -11.18 3.37 2.20
C PHE A 28 -11.32 4.56 1.24
N VAL A 29 -10.46 5.58 1.38
CA VAL A 29 -10.45 6.74 0.48
C VAL A 29 -10.09 6.32 -0.94
N LEU A 30 -9.08 5.47 -1.11
CA LEU A 30 -8.67 4.95 -2.42
C LEU A 30 -9.78 4.13 -3.10
N ALA A 31 -10.50 3.31 -2.34
CA ALA A 31 -11.63 2.53 -2.85
C ALA A 31 -12.77 3.43 -3.35
N ARG A 32 -12.96 4.60 -2.71
CA ARG A 32 -13.97 5.60 -3.10
C ARG A 32 -13.49 6.60 -4.14
N ASP A 33 -12.19 6.61 -4.46
CA ASP A 33 -11.63 7.54 -5.43
C ASP A 33 -12.22 7.31 -6.83
N THR A 34 -12.64 8.39 -7.47
CA THR A 34 -13.19 8.44 -8.83
C THR A 34 -12.20 9.03 -9.84
N SER A 35 -11.08 9.60 -9.36
CA SER A 35 -10.06 10.24 -10.21
C SER A 35 -9.05 9.26 -10.83
N GLY A 36 -9.24 7.95 -10.62
CA GLY A 36 -8.40 6.90 -11.20
C GLY A 36 -7.06 6.71 -10.49
N ALA A 37 -6.98 7.07 -9.20
CA ALA A 37 -5.83 6.90 -8.32
C ALA A 37 -4.54 7.50 -8.90
N ARG A 38 -4.62 8.67 -9.53
CA ARG A 38 -3.47 9.33 -10.19
C ARG A 38 -2.44 9.87 -9.20
N SER A 39 -2.87 10.26 -8.00
CA SER A 39 -2.00 10.78 -6.93
C SER A 39 -1.19 9.68 -6.21
N ILE A 40 -1.53 8.41 -6.39
CA ILE A 40 -0.85 7.29 -5.75
C ILE A 40 0.38 6.87 -6.56
N SER A 41 1.57 6.96 -5.96
CA SER A 41 2.82 6.52 -6.58
C SER A 41 3.00 4.99 -6.46
N LEU A 42 2.77 4.25 -7.56
CA LEU A 42 3.00 2.80 -7.58
C LEU A 42 4.44 2.43 -7.24
N ALA A 43 5.42 3.21 -7.69
CA ALA A 43 6.84 2.95 -7.40
C ALA A 43 7.12 2.94 -5.89
N SER A 44 6.56 3.91 -5.15
CA SER A 44 6.73 4.00 -3.70
C SER A 44 6.14 2.76 -2.99
N TYR A 45 4.93 2.34 -3.37
CA TYR A 45 4.32 1.15 -2.78
C TYR A 45 5.04 -0.14 -3.15
N MET A 46 5.59 -0.26 -4.36
CA MET A 46 6.41 -1.42 -4.75
C MET A 46 7.68 -1.52 -3.92
N ILE A 47 8.38 -0.39 -3.72
CA ILE A 47 9.57 -0.33 -2.86
C ILE A 47 9.21 -0.71 -1.42
N TRP A 48 8.12 -0.18 -0.87
CA TRP A 48 7.67 -0.52 0.48
C TRP A 48 7.24 -1.98 0.59
N THR A 49 6.59 -2.54 -0.43
CA THR A 49 6.26 -3.97 -0.47
C THR A 49 7.53 -4.81 -0.37
N GLY A 50 8.53 -4.52 -1.21
CA GLY A 50 9.82 -5.22 -1.19
C GLY A 50 10.50 -5.11 0.18
N ALA A 51 10.63 -3.90 0.72
CA ALA A 51 11.29 -3.66 1.99
C ALA A 51 10.63 -4.39 3.17
N ASN A 52 9.30 -4.36 3.28
CA ASN A 52 8.59 -5.06 4.34
C ASN A 52 8.64 -6.59 4.14
N ALA A 53 8.50 -7.08 2.90
CA ALA A 53 8.57 -8.50 2.60
C ALA A 53 9.95 -9.08 2.97
N THR A 54 11.03 -8.40 2.54
CA THR A 54 12.39 -8.83 2.87
C THR A 54 12.67 -8.75 4.37
N THR A 55 12.12 -7.74 5.07
CA THR A 55 12.26 -7.63 6.53
C THR A 55 11.53 -8.78 7.23
N ALA A 56 10.29 -9.07 6.83
CA ALA A 56 9.53 -10.18 7.40
C ALA A 56 10.28 -11.52 7.23
N LEU A 57 10.76 -11.80 6.02
CA LEU A 57 11.52 -13.02 5.71
C LEU A 57 12.84 -13.09 6.49
N TYR A 58 13.59 -11.98 6.55
CA TYR A 58 14.86 -11.91 7.27
C TYR A 58 14.67 -12.15 8.76
N VAL A 59 13.73 -11.43 9.38
CA VAL A 59 13.47 -11.53 10.82
C VAL A 59 12.95 -12.93 11.18
N TRP A 60 12.02 -13.47 10.39
CA TRP A 60 11.50 -14.82 10.59
C TRP A 60 12.58 -15.89 10.49
N SER A 61 13.41 -15.83 9.45
CA SER A 61 14.41 -16.87 9.18
C SER A 61 15.69 -16.76 9.99
N ARG A 62 16.07 -15.55 10.43
CA ARG A 62 17.39 -15.31 11.07
C ARG A 62 17.31 -14.86 12.52
N LEU A 63 16.27 -14.14 12.91
CA LEU A 63 16.17 -13.56 14.27
C LEU A 63 15.16 -14.28 15.15
N GLY A 64 14.18 -14.99 14.57
CA GLY A 64 13.14 -15.70 15.31
C GLY A 64 12.12 -14.77 16.00
N ASP A 65 12.14 -13.47 15.70
CA ASP A 65 11.20 -12.48 16.25
C ASP A 65 9.89 -12.50 15.44
N ALA A 66 9.00 -13.41 15.83
CA ALA A 66 7.71 -13.58 15.19
C ALA A 66 6.84 -12.30 15.17
N PRO A 67 6.72 -11.52 16.25
CA PRO A 67 5.97 -10.26 16.23
C PRO A 67 6.44 -9.28 15.15
N VAL A 68 7.75 -9.02 15.05
CA VAL A 68 8.29 -8.09 14.04
C VAL A 68 8.12 -8.66 12.64
N ALA A 69 8.29 -9.97 12.45
CA ALA A 69 8.07 -10.63 11.18
C ALA A 69 6.60 -10.50 10.72
N MET A 70 5.64 -10.78 11.61
CA MET A 70 4.21 -10.65 11.34
C MET A 70 3.82 -9.21 11.02
N LEU A 71 4.30 -8.24 11.80
CA LEU A 71 4.01 -6.82 11.57
C LEU A 71 4.48 -6.36 10.18
N ASN A 72 5.66 -6.79 9.72
CA ASN A 72 6.14 -6.51 8.36
C ASN A 72 5.35 -7.28 7.30
N ALA A 73 4.94 -8.52 7.57
CA ALA A 73 4.11 -9.30 6.65
C ALA A 73 2.74 -8.63 6.42
N VAL A 74 2.09 -8.13 7.48
CA VAL A 74 0.82 -7.41 7.35
C VAL A 74 1.02 -6.09 6.59
N ASN A 75 2.09 -5.34 6.88
CA ASN A 75 2.43 -4.13 6.10
C ASN A 75 2.62 -4.45 4.60
N THR A 76 3.24 -5.59 4.29
CA THR A 76 3.40 -6.08 2.91
C THR A 76 2.04 -6.32 2.25
N LEU A 77 1.13 -7.04 2.94
CA LEU A 77 -0.21 -7.30 2.43
C LEU A 77 -1.00 -6.01 2.19
N CYS A 78 -0.93 -5.05 3.13
CA CYS A 78 -1.60 -3.77 2.97
C CYS A 78 -1.06 -2.97 1.77
N CYS A 79 0.25 -2.94 1.56
CA CYS A 79 0.85 -2.34 0.36
C CYS A 79 0.33 -2.99 -0.93
N VAL A 80 0.26 -4.33 -0.97
CA VAL A 80 -0.26 -5.07 -2.12
C VAL A 80 -1.72 -4.71 -2.39
N VAL A 81 -2.56 -4.57 -1.36
CA VAL A 81 -3.95 -4.11 -1.52
C VAL A 81 -4.00 -2.70 -2.13
N VAL A 82 -3.18 -1.77 -1.65
CA VAL A 82 -3.13 -0.41 -2.21
C VAL A 82 -2.67 -0.43 -3.67
N ILE A 83 -1.67 -1.24 -4.02
CA ILE A 83 -1.21 -1.43 -5.41
C ILE A 83 -2.36 -1.98 -6.27
N ALA A 84 -3.00 -3.07 -5.83
CA ALA A 84 -4.07 -3.72 -6.58
C ALA A 84 -5.25 -2.77 -6.83
N LEU A 85 -5.69 -2.04 -5.81
CA LEU A 85 -6.75 -1.04 -5.94
C LEU A 85 -6.36 0.10 -6.88
N THR A 86 -5.11 0.59 -6.78
CA THR A 86 -4.59 1.65 -7.66
C THR A 86 -4.59 1.20 -9.12
N LEU A 87 -4.11 -0.01 -9.40
CA LEU A 87 -4.10 -0.58 -10.74
C LEU A 87 -5.53 -0.78 -11.27
N TYR A 88 -6.41 -1.36 -10.46
CA TYR A 88 -7.82 -1.55 -10.82
C TYR A 88 -8.48 -0.22 -11.21
N LYS A 89 -8.33 0.82 -10.38
CA LYS A 89 -8.88 2.15 -10.64
C LYS A 89 -8.31 2.78 -11.92
N ARG A 90 -7.00 2.67 -12.14
CA ARG A 90 -6.35 3.16 -13.37
C ARG A 90 -6.87 2.46 -14.61
N THR A 91 -7.07 1.14 -14.56
CA THR A 91 -7.63 0.38 -15.68
C THR A 91 -9.07 0.79 -15.96
N GLN A 92 -9.91 0.91 -14.92
CA GLN A 92 -11.29 1.39 -15.06
C GLN A 92 -11.36 2.79 -15.70
N SER A 93 -10.55 3.73 -15.22
CA SER A 93 -10.51 5.09 -15.80
C SER A 93 -10.02 5.11 -17.25
N ARG A 94 -9.07 4.23 -17.61
CA ARG A 94 -8.61 4.09 -19.00
C ARG A 94 -9.70 3.51 -19.90
N LEU A 95 -10.42 2.49 -19.44
CA LEU A 95 -11.54 1.91 -20.18
C LEU A 95 -12.69 2.90 -20.36
N ALA A 96 -13.03 3.66 -19.31
CA ALA A 96 -14.05 4.70 -19.38
C ALA A 96 -13.65 5.85 -20.31
N GLY A 97 -12.36 6.24 -20.33
CA GLY A 97 -11.86 7.26 -21.27
C GLY A 97 -11.67 6.77 -22.71
N ALA A 98 -11.57 5.46 -22.92
CA ALA A 98 -11.48 4.84 -24.24
C ALA A 98 -12.85 4.51 -24.86
N ALA A 99 -13.92 4.51 -24.06
CA ALA A 99 -15.30 4.44 -24.55
C ALA A 99 -15.54 5.68 -25.44
N PRO A 100 -15.69 5.52 -26.76
CA PRO A 100 -15.70 6.66 -27.66
C PRO A 100 -16.90 7.56 -27.36
N SER A 101 -16.72 8.86 -27.57
CA SER A 101 -17.77 9.86 -27.78
C SER A 101 -18.60 9.59 -29.06
N LEU A 102 -18.97 8.33 -29.29
CA LEU A 102 -19.68 7.78 -30.45
C LEU A 102 -21.16 8.21 -30.50
N SER A 103 -21.62 9.10 -29.61
CA SER A 103 -23.02 9.51 -29.52
C SER A 103 -23.30 10.97 -29.89
N LEU A 104 -22.38 11.71 -30.52
CA LEU A 104 -22.64 13.10 -30.95
C LEU A 104 -22.19 13.44 -32.38
N SER A 105 -22.45 12.53 -33.31
CA SER A 105 -22.60 12.87 -34.73
C SER A 105 -23.82 12.14 -35.31
N ALA A 106 -25.02 12.53 -34.86
CA ALA A 106 -26.22 12.27 -35.65
C ALA A 106 -26.28 13.30 -36.78
N PRO A 107 -26.31 12.89 -38.05
CA PRO A 107 -26.59 13.80 -39.15
C PRO A 107 -28.10 14.00 -39.28
N THR A 108 -28.56 15.24 -39.11
CA THR A 108 -29.51 16.03 -39.94
C THR A 108 -30.05 17.19 -39.13
#